data_AF-A0A5D0V0W8-F1
#
_entry.id   AF-A0A5D0V0W8-F1
#
_cell.length_a   1.000
_cell.length_b   1.000
_cell.length_c   1.000
_cell.angle_alpha   90.00
_cell.angle_beta   90.00
_cell.angle_gamma   90.00
#
_symmetry.space_group_name_H-M   'P 1'
#
loop_
_entity.id
_entity.type
_entity.pdbx_description
1 polymer ?
#
loop_
_entity_poly.entity_id
_entity_poly.type
_entity_poly.pdbx_seq_one_letter_code
_entity_poly.pdbx_strand_id
1 'polypeptide(L)'
;MKIHDPSSQAMQKDYDVTDIERLMGKKDWKSYDDVINWLKKEGDEDRRFTPGEVQHMIDDFSRARDKKMDFVRDPEKLHQNLKKSR
;
A
#
# COMPACT_ATOMS: atom_id res chain seq x y z
N MET A 1 21.96 25.70 2.44
CA MET A 1 21.16 25.08 1.36
C MET A 1 20.56 23.80 1.92
N LYS A 2 19.23 23.71 2.01
CA LYS A 2 18.57 22.44 2.38
C LYS A 2 18.57 21.58 1.13
N ILE A 3 19.51 20.65 1.06
CA ILE A 3 19.53 19.62 0.01
C ILE A 3 18.31 18.75 0.33
N HIS A 4 17.19 18.98 -0.37
CA HIS A 4 16.08 18.04 -0.33
C HIS A 4 16.55 16.81 -1.08
N ASP A 5 16.97 15.80 -0.33
CA ASP A 5 17.35 14.52 -0.90
C ASP A 5 16.09 13.89 -1.53
N PRO A 6 16.07 13.60 -2.84
CA PRO A 6 14.92 13.00 -3.51
C PRO A 6 14.49 11.67 -2.89
N SER A 7 15.43 10.93 -2.28
CA SER A 7 15.11 9.68 -1.57
C SER A 7 14.26 9.93 -0.32
N SER A 8 14.50 11.04 0.38
CA SER A 8 13.73 11.41 1.58
C SER A 8 12.28 11.80 1.22
N GLN A 9 12.05 12.37 0.04
CA GLN A 9 10.70 12.65 -0.44
C GLN A 9 9.97 11.38 -0.86
N ALA A 10 10.65 10.45 -1.53
CA ALA A 10 10.07 9.16 -1.92
C ALA A 10 9.70 8.28 -0.71
N MET A 11 10.43 8.40 0.41
CA MET A 11 10.11 7.69 1.67
C MET A 11 8.96 8.32 2.46
N GLN A 12 8.59 9.57 2.20
CA GLN A 12 7.47 10.26 2.86
C GLN A 12 6.18 10.25 2.03
N LYS A 13 6.24 9.78 0.79
CA LYS A 13 5.09 9.78 -0.11
C LYS A 13 4.09 8.72 0.37
N ASP A 14 2.87 9.17 0.66
CA ASP A 14 1.75 8.27 0.94
C ASP A 14 1.13 7.77 -0.37
N TYR A 15 0.49 6.60 -0.29
CA TYR A 15 -0.23 6.01 -1.40
C TYR A 15 -1.64 6.59 -1.53
N ASP A 16 -2.13 6.64 -2.77
CA ASP A 16 -3.49 7.05 -3.11
C ASP A 16 -4.33 5.89 -3.66
N VAL A 17 -5.56 6.20 -4.08
CA VAL A 17 -6.47 5.18 -4.64
C VAL A 17 -5.95 4.58 -5.94
N THR A 18 -5.21 5.33 -6.75
CA THR A 18 -4.67 4.83 -8.02
C THR A 18 -3.56 3.81 -7.78
N ASP A 19 -2.83 3.93 -6.67
CA ASP A 19 -1.86 2.92 -6.25
C ASP A 19 -2.56 1.62 -5.81
N ILE A 20 -3.69 1.72 -5.12
CA ILE A 20 -4.53 0.56 -4.77
C ILE A 20 -5.12 -0.08 -6.03
N GLU A 21 -5.62 0.69 -6.99
CA GLU A 21 -6.11 0.16 -8.28
C GLU A 21 -5.01 -0.62 -9.01
N ARG A 22 -3.80 -0.05 -9.08
CA ARG A 22 -2.64 -0.71 -9.69
C ARG A 22 -2.30 -1.99 -8.95
N LEU A 23 -2.27 -1.96 -7.62
CA LEU A 23 -1.97 -3.12 -6.79
C LEU A 23 -3.02 -4.22 -7.02
N MET A 24 -4.30 -3.89 -6.98
CA MET A 24 -5.40 -4.84 -7.23
C MET A 24 -5.39 -5.40 -8.65
N GLY A 25 -4.87 -4.65 -9.62
CA GLY A 25 -4.70 -5.12 -11.00
C GLY A 25 -3.51 -6.06 -11.25
N LYS A 26 -2.59 -6.23 -10.29
CA LYS A 26 -1.38 -7.06 -10.49
C LYS A 26 -1.63 -8.56 -10.39
N LYS A 27 -2.39 -8.99 -9.39
CA LYS A 27 -2.67 -10.39 -9.09
C LYS A 27 -4.08 -10.51 -8.52
N ASP A 28 -4.63 -11.72 -8.58
CA ASP A 28 -5.93 -12.02 -7.99
C ASP A 28 -5.82 -12.29 -6.48
N TRP A 29 -5.72 -11.22 -5.69
CA TRP A 29 -5.53 -11.28 -4.23
C TRP A 29 -6.70 -11.96 -3.52
N LYS A 30 -6.40 -12.84 -2.55
CA LYS A 30 -7.43 -13.56 -1.77
C LYS A 30 -7.56 -13.02 -0.35
N SER A 31 -6.53 -12.38 0.18
CA SER A 31 -6.50 -11.87 1.55
C SER A 31 -5.56 -10.69 1.71
N TYR A 32 -5.65 -10.01 2.86
CA TYR A 32 -4.67 -9.00 3.27
C TYR A 32 -3.26 -9.59 3.40
N ASP A 33 -3.12 -10.81 3.91
CA ASP A 33 -1.81 -11.45 4.05
C ASP A 33 -1.13 -11.69 2.70
N ASP A 34 -1.88 -12.06 1.66
CA ASP A 34 -1.32 -12.22 0.31
C ASP A 34 -0.75 -10.91 -0.22
N VAL A 35 -1.50 -9.81 -0.04
CA VAL A 35 -1.08 -8.48 -0.47
C VAL A 35 0.15 -8.01 0.31
N ILE A 36 0.13 -8.14 1.64
CA ILE A 36 1.25 -7.74 2.51
C ILE A 36 2.51 -8.54 2.17
N ASN A 37 2.37 -9.86 1.99
CA ASN A 37 3.50 -10.73 1.64
C ASN A 37 4.10 -10.38 0.29
N TRP A 38 3.27 -9.98 -0.67
CA TRP A 38 3.76 -9.50 -1.96
C TRP A 38 4.45 -8.15 -1.85
N LEU A 39 3.84 -7.17 -1.17
CA LEU A 39 4.44 -5.84 -0.98
C LEU A 39 5.82 -5.92 -0.31
N LYS A 40 5.98 -6.80 0.68
CA LYS A 40 7.28 -7.03 1.36
C LYS A 40 8.34 -7.67 0.48
N LYS A 41 7.96 -8.41 -0.56
CA LYS A 41 8.89 -9.15 -1.43
C LYS A 41 9.18 -8.42 -2.73
N GLU A 42 8.16 -7.85 -3.34
CA GLU A 42 8.18 -7.33 -4.71
C GLU A 42 7.77 -5.84 -4.77
N GLY A 43 7.23 -5.26 -3.68
CA GLY A 43 6.70 -3.89 -3.68
C GLY A 43 7.74 -2.82 -3.98
N ASP A 44 8.91 -2.91 -3.35
CA ASP A 44 10.03 -1.98 -3.58
C ASP A 44 10.73 -2.19 -4.93
N GLU A 45 10.61 -3.38 -5.52
CA GLU A 45 11.15 -3.68 -6.86
C GLU A 45 10.22 -3.14 -7.96
N ASP A 46 8.96 -2.93 -7.63
CA ASP A 46 7.98 -2.37 -8.54
C ASP A 46 8.18 -0.86 -8.68
N ARG A 47 8.82 -0.46 -9.79
CA ARG A 47 9.11 0.95 -10.10
C ARG A 47 7.88 1.87 -10.17
N ARG A 48 6.66 1.33 -10.06
CA ARG A 48 5.42 2.11 -9.98
C ARG A 48 5.09 2.57 -8.57
N PHE A 49 5.66 1.92 -7.55
CA PHE A 49 5.53 2.33 -6.17
C PHE A 49 6.85 2.91 -5.67
N THR A 50 6.75 3.94 -4.86
CA THR A 50 7.84 4.47 -4.06
C THR A 50 7.97 3.65 -2.77
N PRO A 51 9.16 3.59 -2.16
CA PRO A 51 9.33 2.89 -0.89
C PRO A 51 8.39 3.40 0.22
N GLY A 52 8.06 4.69 0.23
CA GLY A 52 7.08 5.27 1.17
C GLY A 52 5.67 4.71 0.95
N GLU A 53 5.22 4.65 -0.30
CA GLU A 53 3.91 4.09 -0.65
C GLU A 53 3.81 2.61 -0.25
N VAL A 54 4.87 1.83 -0.52
CA VAL A 54 4.94 0.41 -0.14
C VAL A 54 4.84 0.25 1.38
N GLN A 55 5.64 1.00 2.14
CA GLN A 55 5.63 0.94 3.59
C GLN A 55 4.25 1.33 4.17
N HIS A 56 3.68 2.44 3.70
CA HIS A 56 2.37 2.89 4.16
C HIS A 56 1.26 1.90 3.81
N MET A 57 1.29 1.29 2.62
CA MET A 57 0.36 0.22 2.27
C MET A 57 0.52 -0.98 3.21
N ILE A 58 1.76 -1.46 3.45
CA ILE A 58 2.00 -2.60 4.35
C ILE A 58 1.43 -2.33 5.74
N ASP A 59 1.67 -1.14 6.29
CA ASP A 59 1.20 -0.77 7.62
C ASP A 59 -0.33 -0.75 7.69
N ASP A 60 -0.99 -0.09 6.74
CA ASP A 60 -2.45 0.05 6.74
C ASP A 60 -3.17 -1.27 6.42
N PHE A 61 -2.63 -2.09 5.51
CA PHE A 61 -3.12 -3.44 5.27
C PHE A 61 -2.96 -4.33 6.51
N SER A 62 -1.84 -4.23 7.23
CA SER A 62 -1.62 -4.98 8.47
C SER A 62 -2.62 -4.56 9.55
N ARG A 63 -2.87 -3.25 9.70
CA ARG A 63 -3.90 -2.72 10.62
C ARG A 63 -5.30 -3.24 10.29
N ALA A 64 -5.70 -3.22 9.01
CA ALA A 64 -7.01 -3.72 8.58
C ALA A 64 -7.18 -5.22 8.85
N ARG A 65 -6.13 -6.02 8.60
CA ARG A 65 -6.09 -7.45 8.95
C ARG A 65 -6.22 -7.68 10.45
N ASP A 66 -5.45 -6.95 11.27
CA ASP A 66 -5.45 -7.12 12.72
C ASP A 66 -6.81 -6.72 13.34
N LYS A 67 -7.49 -5.76 12.71
CA LYS A 67 -8.88 -5.37 13.01
C LYS A 67 -9.93 -6.37 12.47
N LYS A 68 -9.50 -7.45 11.80
CA LYS A 68 -10.35 -8.47 11.17
C LYS A 68 -11.39 -7.86 10.21
N MET A 69 -11.01 -6.82 9.49
CA MET A 69 -11.88 -6.24 8.46
C MET A 69 -12.04 -7.23 7.30
N ASP A 70 -13.18 -7.19 6.61
CA ASP A 70 -13.37 -8.00 5.41
C ASP A 70 -12.49 -7.50 4.27
N PHE A 71 -11.86 -8.43 3.55
CA PHE A 71 -11.07 -8.10 2.36
C PHE A 71 -12.00 -7.67 1.22
N VAL A 72 -11.92 -6.39 0.84
CA VAL A 72 -12.72 -5.81 -0.25
C VAL A 72 -11.86 -5.69 -1.50
N ARG A 73 -12.41 -6.10 -2.65
CA ARG A 73 -11.71 -6.02 -3.96
C ARG A 73 -11.90 -4.70 -4.69
N ASP A 74 -12.96 -3.99 -4.37
CA ASP A 74 -13.21 -2.65 -4.91
C ASP A 74 -12.12 -1.67 -4.44
N PRO A 75 -11.30 -1.08 -5.33
CA PRO A 75 -10.16 -0.27 -4.95
C PRO A 75 -10.52 0.98 -4.14
N GLU A 76 -11.61 1.66 -4.50
CA GLU A 76 -12.05 2.87 -3.78
C GLU A 76 -12.47 2.54 -2.35
N LYS A 77 -13.35 1.54 -2.19
CA LYS A 77 -13.82 1.10 -0.88
C LYS A 77 -12.69 0.51 -0.05
N LEU A 78 -11.77 -0.23 -0.67
CA LEU A 78 -10.59 -0.74 -0.01
C LEU A 78 -9.71 0.42 0.50
N HIS A 79 -9.37 1.38 -0.36
CA HIS A 79 -8.60 2.56 0.02
C HIS A 79 -9.25 3.32 1.19
N GLN A 80 -10.56 3.57 1.12
CA GLN A 80 -11.30 4.21 2.21
C GLN A 80 -11.24 3.41 3.52
N ASN A 81 -11.40 2.09 3.45
CA ASN A 81 -11.33 1.21 4.62
C ASN A 81 -9.94 1.24 5.27
N LEU A 82 -8.89 1.19 4.45
CA LEU A 82 -7.50 1.27 4.92
C LEU A 82 -7.23 2.61 5.62
N LYS A 83 -7.57 3.74 4.98
CA LYS A 83 -7.34 5.07 5.56
C LYS A 83 -8.17 5.33 6.82
N LYS A 84 -9.40 4.81 6.92
CA LYS A 84 -10.22 4.88 8.15
C LYS A 84 -9.65 4.04 9.29
N SER A 85 -8.79 3.07 8.98
CA SER A 85 -8.19 2.18 9.98
C SER A 85 -6.90 2.73 10.60
N ARG A 86 -6.40 3.86 10.09
CA ARG A 86 -5.19 4.54 10.58
C ARG A 86 -5.38 5.21 11.93
#